data_AF-A0A6M3J343-F1
#
_entry.id   AF-A0A6M3J343-F1
#
_cell.length_a   1.000
_cell.length_b   1.000
_cell.length_c   1.000
_cell.angle_alpha   90.00
_cell.angle_beta   90.00
_cell.angle_gamma   90.00
#
_symmetry.space_group_name_H-M   'P 1'
#
loop_
_entity.id
_entity.type
_entity.pdbx_description
1 polymer ?
#
loop_
_entity_poly.entity_id
_entity_poly.type
_entity_poly.pdbx_seq_one_letter_code
_entity_poly.pdbx_strand_id
1 'polypeptide(L)' 'MAYTDAEMLELIDTAIADVLANGQTVSADGDSWTKSDLRELRAMRKEYAGKVAGASGSIFDRTKNAIPYRG' A
#
# COMPACT_ATOMS: atom_id res chain seq x y z
N MET A 1 -3.47 -10.95 13.81
CA MET A 1 -4.50 -10.28 13.00
C MET A 1 -3.86 -9.97 11.66
N ALA A 2 -4.52 -10.25 10.54
CA ALA A 2 -3.98 -9.90 9.23
C ALA A 2 -4.43 -8.47 8.89
N TYR A 3 -3.49 -7.56 8.70
CA TYR A 3 -3.78 -6.20 8.24
C TYR A 3 -4.30 -6.21 6.80
N THR A 4 -5.27 -5.36 6.49
CA THR A 4 -5.70 -5.12 5.11
C THR A 4 -4.63 -4.37 4.32
N ASP A 5 -4.66 -4.44 2.98
CA ASP A 5 -3.69 -3.73 2.13
C ASP A 5 -3.69 -2.21 2.38
N ALA A 6 -4.84 -1.65 2.77
CA ALA A 6 -4.99 -0.24 3.13
C ALA A 6 -4.33 0.07 4.48
N GLU A 7 -4.54 -0.77 5.49
CA GLU A 7 -3.89 -0.61 6.81
C GLU A 7 -2.37 -0.79 6.72
N MET A 8 -1.90 -1.73 5.89
CA MET A 8 -0.48 -1.88 5.57
C MET A 8 0.10 -0.61 4.95
N LEU A 9 -0.63 0.02 4.03
CA LEU A 9 -0.20 1.27 3.40
C LEU A 9 -0.04 2.39 4.44
N GLU A 10 -1.02 2.56 5.34
CA GLU A 10 -0.97 3.57 6.39
C GLU A 10 0.17 3.33 7.39
N LEU A 11 0.44 2.07 7.74
CA LEU A 11 1.60 1.69 8.54
C LEU A 11 2.91 2.09 7.87
N ILE A 12 3.06 1.82 6.57
CA ILE A 12 4.26 2.18 5.80
C ILE A 12 4.41 3.69 5.69
N ASP A 13 3.33 4.45 5.42
CA ASP A 13 3.37 5.91 5.36
C ASP A 13 3.78 6.51 6.72
N THR A 14 3.25 5.97 7.81
CA THR A 14 3.61 6.37 9.19
C THR A 14 5.08 6.06 9.48
N ALA A 15 5.56 4.87 9.15
CA ALA A 15 6.96 4.50 9.34
C ALA A 15 7.91 5.40 8.53
N ILE A 16 7.57 5.73 7.28
CA ILE A 16 8.36 6.68 6.46
C ILE A 16 8.39 8.06 7.11
N ALA A 17 7.24 8.57 7.55
CA ALA A 17 7.14 9.88 8.20
C ALA A 17 7.98 9.92 9.49
N ASP A 18 7.90 8.89 10.33
CA ASP A 18 8.69 8.80 11.55
C ASP A 18 10.19 8.66 11.28
N VAL A 19 10.61 7.93 10.24
CA VAL A 19 12.03 7.80 9.89
C VAL A 19 12.57 9.14 9.39
N LEU A 20 11.76 9.91 8.65
CA LEU A 20 12.11 11.25 8.19
C LEU A 20 12.15 12.27 9.36
N ALA A 21 11.25 12.15 10.32
CA ALA A 21 11.13 13.06 11.46
C ALA A 21 12.17 12.78 12.56
N ASN A 22 12.35 11.52 12.96
CA ASN A 22 13.23 11.10 14.06
C ASN A 22 14.65 10.75 13.59
N GLY A 23 14.85 10.56 12.28
CA GLY A 23 16.17 10.63 11.64
C GLY A 23 17.11 9.44 11.82
N GLN A 24 16.78 8.40 12.60
CA GLN A 24 17.69 7.26 12.81
C GLN A 24 17.01 5.88 12.75
N THR A 25 15.95 5.64 13.52
CA THR A 25 15.36 4.29 13.64
C THR A 25 13.90 4.40 14.08
N VAL A 26 13.00 3.62 13.46
CA VAL A 26 11.58 3.52 13.80
C VAL A 26 11.23 2.06 13.95
N SER A 27 10.73 1.69 15.12
CA SER A 27 10.19 0.36 15.36
C SER A 27 8.71 0.35 14.96
N ALA A 28 8.36 -0.35 13.89
CA ALA A 28 6.98 -0.55 13.45
C ALA A 28 6.70 -2.05 13.39
N ASP A 29 5.64 -2.50 14.07
CA ASP A 29 5.17 -3.89 14.09
C ASP A 29 6.21 -4.95 14.48
N GLY A 30 7.16 -4.59 15.35
CA GLY A 30 8.24 -5.49 15.79
C GLY A 30 9.48 -5.48 14.90
N ASP A 31 9.41 -4.85 13.73
CA ASP A 31 10.55 -4.60 12.85
C ASP A 31 11.12 -3.20 13.06
N SER A 32 12.45 -3.07 12.99
CA SER A 32 13.15 -1.80 13.12
C SER A 32 13.61 -1.30 11.77
N TRP A 33 13.01 -0.21 11.32
CA TRP A 33 13.27 0.45 10.05
C TRP A 33 14.19 1.64 10.26
N THR A 34 15.26 1.73 9.47
CA THR A 34 16.22 2.84 9.52
C THR A 34 16.10 3.74 8.31
N LYS A 35 16.82 4.86 8.33
CA LYS A 35 16.93 5.76 7.18
C LYS A 35 17.47 5.07 5.91
N SER A 36 18.25 4.00 6.08
CA SER A 36 18.75 3.17 4.98
C SER A 36 17.62 2.40 4.28
N ASP A 37 16.60 2.04 5.05
CA ASP A 37 15.45 1.24 4.60
C ASP A 37 14.36 2.11 3.97
N LEU A 38 14.49 3.44 3.98
CA LEU A 38 13.55 4.37 3.31
C LEU A 38 13.33 4.03 1.84
N ARG A 39 14.36 3.52 1.16
CA ARG A 39 14.24 3.11 -0.25
C ARG A 39 13.30 1.91 -0.38
N GLU A 40 13.41 0.95 0.53
CA GLU A 40 12.60 -0.26 0.56
C GLU A 40 11.16 0.07 0.99
N LEU A 41 10.99 0.87 2.04
CA LEU A 41 9.69 1.37 2.49
C LEU A 41 8.93 2.09 1.36
N ARG A 42 9.62 2.93 0.57
CA ARG A 42 9.02 3.58 -0.61
C ARG A 42 8.62 2.60 -1.71
N ALA A 43 9.39 1.53 -1.90
CA ALA A 43 9.05 0.48 -2.85
C ALA A 43 7.81 -0.30 -2.40
N MET A 44 7.76 -0.69 -1.13
CA MET A 44 6.58 -1.33 -0.52
C MET A 44 5.35 -0.44 -0.62
N ARG A 45 5.46 0.84 -0.26
CA ARG A 45 4.36 1.82 -0.41
C ARG A 45 3.79 1.83 -1.82
N LYS A 46 4.65 1.82 -2.85
CA LYS A 46 4.22 1.82 -4.26
C LYS A 46 3.48 0.54 -4.62
N GLU A 47 3.94 -0.61 -4.13
CA GLU A 47 3.31 -1.90 -4.36
C GLU A 47 1.92 -1.98 -3.72
N TYR A 48 1.82 -1.65 -2.42
CA TYR A 48 0.55 -1.64 -1.70
C TYR A 48 -0.40 -0.57 -2.25
N ALA A 49 0.08 0.62 -2.65
CA ALA A 49 -0.75 1.63 -3.30
C ALA A 49 -1.32 1.11 -4.62
N GLY A 50 -0.53 0.36 -5.39
CA GLY A 50 -0.98 -0.31 -6.61
C GLY A 50 -2.04 -1.38 -6.34
N LYS A 51 -1.89 -2.17 -5.27
CA LYS A 51 -2.88 -3.17 -4.84
C LYS A 51 -4.19 -2.53 -4.39
N VAL A 52 -4.14 -1.47 -3.59
CA VAL A 52 -5.32 -0.70 -3.15
C VAL A 52 -6.03 -0.05 -4.35
N ALA A 53 -5.28 0.56 -5.27
CA ALA A 53 -5.85 1.17 -6.47
C ALA A 53 -6.43 0.12 -7.45
N GLY A 54 -5.75 -1.02 -7.62
CA GLY A 54 -6.19 -2.12 -8.47
C GLY A 54 -7.39 -2.88 -7.92
N ALA A 55 -7.51 -2.99 -6.59
CA ALA A 55 -8.67 -3.56 -5.91
C ALA A 55 -9.95 -2.77 -6.20
N SER A 56 -9.86 -1.44 -6.35
CA SER A 56 -10.98 -0.60 -6.80
C SER A 56 -11.30 -0.77 -8.29
N GLY A 57 -10.32 -1.14 -9.12
CA GLY A 57 -10.47 -1.34 -10.56
C GLY A 57 -11.29 -2.58 -10.96
N SER A 58 -11.33 -3.63 -10.13
CA SER A 58 -12.07 -4.87 -10.45
C SER A 58 -13.59 -4.75 -10.30
N ILE A 59 -14.09 -3.70 -9.65
CA ILE A 59 -15.54 -3.45 -9.51
C ILE A 59 -16.09 -2.79 -10.78
N PHE A 60 -15.29 -1.99 -11.50
CA PHE A 60 -15.71 -1.32 -12.73
C PHE A 60 -15.55 -2.17 -14.00
N ASP A 61 -14.71 -3.22 -13.97
CA ASP A 61 -14.51 -4.09 -15.15
C ASP A 61 -15.69 -5.04 -15.40
N ARG A 62 -16.43 -5.41 -14.34
CA ARG A 62 -17.58 -6.32 -14.46
C ARG A 62 -18.80 -5.69 -15.17
N THR A 63 -18.89 -4.37 -15.25
CA THR A 63 -20.02 -3.66 -15.86
C THR A 63 -19.90 -3.53 -17.38
N LYS A 64 -18.72 -3.75 -17.97
CA LYS A 64 -18.53 -3.64 -19.43
C LYS A 64 -18.82 -4.92 -20.21
N ASN A 65 -19.04 -6.05 -19.54
CA ASN A 65 -19.39 -7.32 -20.20
C ASN A 65 -20.91 -7.57 -20.31
N ALA A 66 -21.75 -6.58 -19.99
CA ALA A 66 -23.20 -6.66 -20.09
C ALA A 66 -23.73 -5.86 -21.29
N ILE A 67 -23.19 -6.09 -22.49
CA ILE A 67 -23.85 -5.65 -23.73
C ILE A 67 -24.43 -6.92 -24.38
N PRO A 68 -25.74 -7.22 -24.22
CA PRO A 68 -26.36 -8.27 -24.98
C PRO A 68 -26.39 -7.84 -26.45
N TYR A 69 -25.61 -8.53 -27.28
CA TYR A 69 -25.76 -8.53 -28.73
C TYR A 69 -27.17 -9.06 -29.05
N ARG A 70 -28.10 -8.18 -29.41
CA ARG A 70 -29.34 -8.55 -30.09
C ARG A 70 -29.12 -8.31 -31.58
N GLY A 71 -29.17 -9.39 -32.34
CA GLY A 71 -29.21 -9.38 -33.80
C GLY A 71 -30.54 -8.91 -34.37
#